data_AF-A0A4Y8MK92-F1
#
_entry.id   AF-A0A4Y8MK92-F1
#
_cell.length_a   1.000
_cell.length_b   1.000
_cell.length_c   1.000
_cell.angle_alpha   90.00
_cell.angle_beta   90.00
_cell.angle_gamma   90.00
#
_symmetry.space_group_name_H-M   'P 1'
#
loop_
_entity.id
_entity.type
_entity.pdbx_description
1 polymer ?
#
loop_
_entity_poly.entity_id
_entity_poly.type
_entity_poly.pdbx_seq_one_letter_code
_entity_poly.pdbx_strand_id
1 'polypeptide(L)'
;MYSVAQVEAFVGDILFELLRYDNRRLKTHVKGIDHTAKIDVSELIDAASREHLIEGVIRKNLDLFFYAAPSLQMQYFQTVTGAKLSEDLVGKWIELKATRDIIVHNSGVANSKYLEKAGKLARAQDGEALPITDRYFADAISSMKSLVGKATSAIQVDLKK
;
A
#
# COMPACT_ATOMS: atom_id res chain seq x y z
N MET A 1 -2.32 -12.31 9.48
CA MET A 1 -0.98 -11.70 9.31
C MET A 1 -0.43 -11.89 7.91
N TYR A 2 -0.24 -13.14 7.44
CA TYR A 2 0.14 -13.41 6.05
C TYR A 2 -0.86 -12.82 5.03
N SER A 3 -2.16 -12.88 5.35
CA SER A 3 -3.22 -12.29 4.51
C SER A 3 -3.05 -10.80 4.27
N VAL A 4 -2.48 -10.03 5.23
CA VAL A 4 -2.19 -8.61 5.03
C VAL A 4 -1.09 -8.45 3.99
N ALA A 5 -0.01 -9.23 4.10
CA ALA A 5 1.07 -9.23 3.12
C ALA A 5 0.60 -9.64 1.72
N GLN A 6 -0.36 -10.58 1.61
CA GLN A 6 -0.97 -10.94 0.32
C GLN A 6 -1.75 -9.78 -0.30
N VAL A 7 -2.48 -9.01 0.49
CA VAL A 7 -3.18 -7.82 0.00
C VAL A 7 -2.19 -6.71 -0.39
N GLU A 8 -1.10 -6.55 0.37
CA GLU A 8 -0.01 -5.62 0.00
C GLU A 8 0.63 -6.00 -1.33
N ALA A 9 0.96 -7.28 -1.52
CA ALA A 9 1.49 -7.79 -2.78
C ALA A 9 0.51 -7.52 -3.94
N PHE A 10 -0.77 -7.82 -3.75
CA PHE A 10 -1.80 -7.56 -4.75
C PHE A 10 -1.96 -6.06 -5.09
N VAL A 11 -1.85 -5.17 -4.11
CA VAL A 11 -1.81 -3.72 -4.34
C VAL A 11 -0.58 -3.34 -5.17
N GLY A 12 0.58 -3.94 -4.88
CA GLY A 12 1.80 -3.79 -5.68
C GLY A 12 1.62 -4.25 -7.12
N ASP A 13 1.01 -5.40 -7.34
CA ASP A 13 0.73 -5.96 -8.66
C ASP A 13 -0.20 -5.03 -9.46
N ILE A 14 -1.27 -4.52 -8.84
CA ILE A 14 -2.16 -3.54 -9.48
C ILE A 14 -1.38 -2.31 -9.94
N LEU A 15 -0.55 -1.75 -9.05
CA LEU A 15 0.23 -0.55 -9.38
C LEU A 15 1.26 -0.85 -10.47
N PHE A 16 1.94 -1.99 -10.41
CA PHE A 16 2.91 -2.41 -11.40
C PHE A 16 2.27 -2.50 -12.79
N GLU A 17 1.18 -3.24 -12.91
CA GLU A 17 0.48 -3.45 -14.18
C GLU A 17 -0.12 -2.15 -14.73
N LEU A 18 -0.72 -1.32 -13.85
CA LEU A 18 -1.28 -0.04 -14.27
C LEU A 18 -0.20 0.93 -14.75
N LEU A 19 0.93 1.02 -14.04
CA LEU A 19 2.03 1.89 -14.41
C LEU A 19 2.73 1.42 -15.68
N ARG A 20 2.84 0.10 -15.89
CA ARG A 20 3.37 -0.52 -17.11
C ARG A 20 2.46 -0.25 -18.32
N TYR A 21 1.14 -0.31 -18.12
CA TYR A 21 0.16 -0.02 -19.16
C TYR A 21 0.10 1.48 -19.50
N ASP A 22 0.07 2.36 -18.50
CA ASP A 22 0.05 3.81 -18.67
C ASP A 22 1.26 4.48 -17.99
N ASN A 23 2.39 4.44 -18.68
CA ASN A 23 3.67 5.01 -18.23
C ASN A 23 3.59 6.52 -17.90
N ARG A 24 2.57 7.26 -18.33
CA ARG A 24 2.41 8.68 -17.98
C ARG A 24 2.16 8.86 -16.49
N ARG A 25 1.52 7.87 -15.85
CA ARG A 25 1.20 7.87 -14.41
C ARG A 25 2.44 7.70 -13.52
N LEU A 26 3.60 7.32 -14.07
CA LEU A 26 4.88 7.35 -13.35
C LEU A 26 5.29 8.74 -12.86
N LYS A 27 4.76 9.79 -13.49
CA LYS A 27 4.97 11.19 -13.09
C LYS A 27 4.08 11.63 -11.94
N THR A 28 3.23 10.75 -11.41
CA THR A 28 2.38 11.06 -10.27
C THR A 28 3.24 11.14 -9.01
N HIS A 29 3.14 12.26 -8.30
CA HIS A 29 3.86 12.51 -7.07
C HIS A 29 2.90 12.73 -5.92
N VAL A 30 3.16 12.06 -4.79
CA VAL A 30 2.55 12.35 -3.51
C VAL A 30 3.62 12.90 -2.59
N LYS A 31 3.39 14.08 -2.01
CA LYS A 31 4.33 14.72 -1.09
C LYS A 31 4.61 13.78 0.09
N GLY A 32 5.89 13.53 0.36
CA GLY A 32 6.33 12.61 1.41
C GLY A 32 6.62 11.18 0.96
N ILE A 33 6.45 10.88 -0.34
CA ILE A 33 6.95 9.64 -0.96
C ILE A 33 8.06 10.01 -1.93
N ASP A 34 9.23 9.43 -1.71
CA ASP A 34 10.37 9.56 -2.63
C ASP A 34 10.07 8.88 -3.96
N HIS A 35 10.73 9.32 -5.02
CA HIS A 35 10.58 8.75 -6.35
C HIS A 35 11.88 8.79 -7.13
N THR A 36 11.98 7.91 -8.13
CA THR A 36 13.10 7.89 -9.06
C THR A 36 12.96 9.05 -10.05
N ALA A 37 13.68 10.15 -9.80
CA ALA A 37 13.65 11.34 -10.64
C ALA A 37 14.61 11.27 -11.83
N LYS A 38 15.66 10.45 -11.72
CA LYS A 38 16.74 10.31 -12.71
C LYS A 38 17.11 8.83 -12.85
N ILE A 39 17.55 8.47 -14.05
CA ILE A 39 18.19 7.19 -14.35
C ILE A 39 19.68 7.45 -14.59
N ASP A 40 20.52 6.54 -14.12
CA ASP A 40 21.95 6.63 -14.37
C ASP A 40 22.30 6.13 -15.78
N VAL A 41 23.40 6.63 -16.35
CA VAL A 41 23.84 6.24 -17.71
C VAL A 41 24.06 4.74 -17.82
N SER A 42 24.60 4.11 -16.77
CA SER A 42 24.76 2.65 -16.73
C SER A 42 23.41 1.92 -16.87
N GLU A 43 22.37 2.38 -16.18
CA GLU A 43 21.04 1.76 -16.26
C GLU A 43 20.42 1.89 -17.65
N LEU A 44 20.69 3.01 -18.34
CA LEU A 44 20.27 3.21 -19.71
C LEU A 44 21.01 2.28 -20.69
N ILE A 45 22.32 2.09 -20.51
CA ILE A 45 23.17 1.27 -21.38
C ILE A 45 22.90 -0.23 -21.17
N ASP A 46 22.73 -0.64 -19.91
CA ASP A 46 22.57 -2.05 -19.53
C ASP A 46 21.13 -2.57 -19.75
N ALA A 47 20.17 -1.67 -19.98
CA ALA A 47 18.79 -2.06 -20.22
C ALA A 47 18.62 -2.79 -21.56
N ALA A 48 18.09 -4.02 -21.50
CA ALA A 48 17.81 -4.83 -22.69
C ALA A 48 16.80 -4.18 -23.66
N SER A 49 15.93 -3.32 -23.16
CA SER A 49 14.98 -2.52 -23.94
C SER A 49 14.50 -1.32 -23.14
N ARG A 50 13.83 -0.38 -23.83
CA ARG A 50 13.15 0.74 -23.18
C ARG A 50 12.09 0.25 -22.19
N GLU A 51 11.36 -0.80 -22.52
CA GLU A 51 10.34 -1.39 -21.66
C GLU A 51 10.97 -1.98 -20.40
N HIS A 52 12.11 -2.66 -20.53
CA HIS A 52 12.85 -3.19 -19.39
C HIS A 52 13.34 -2.08 -18.45
N LEU A 53 13.82 -0.97 -19.00
CA LEU A 53 14.22 0.22 -18.24
C LEU A 53 13.04 0.80 -17.46
N ILE A 54 11.87 0.93 -18.11
CA ILE A 54 10.65 1.44 -17.47
C ILE A 54 10.17 0.51 -16.35
N GLU A 55 10.15 -0.79 -16.58
CA GLU A 55 9.81 -1.77 -15.53
C GLU A 55 10.78 -1.68 -14.33
N GLY A 56 12.07 -1.45 -14.59
CA GLY A 56 13.06 -1.18 -13.55
C GLY A 56 12.72 0.06 -12.71
N VAL A 57 12.35 1.16 -13.36
CA VAL A 57 11.90 2.39 -12.67
C VAL A 57 10.61 2.15 -11.88
N ILE A 58 9.65 1.40 -12.43
CA ILE A 58 8.41 1.04 -11.71
C ILE A 58 8.76 0.28 -10.43
N ARG A 59 9.61 -0.76 -10.51
CA ARG A 59 9.99 -1.57 -9.34
C ARG A 59 10.64 -0.74 -8.25
N LYS A 60 11.61 0.11 -8.61
CA LYS A 60 12.24 1.04 -7.65
C LYS A 60 11.22 1.97 -6.98
N ASN A 61 10.28 2.52 -7.74
CA ASN A 61 9.23 3.36 -7.19
C ASN A 61 8.27 2.57 -6.27
N LEU A 62 7.99 1.30 -6.57
CA LEU A 62 7.19 0.44 -5.70
C LEU A 62 7.91 0.11 -4.40
N ASP A 63 9.24 -0.08 -4.41
CA ASP A 63 10.03 -0.25 -3.19
C ASP A 63 9.92 0.99 -2.28
N LEU A 64 10.07 2.19 -2.86
CA LEU A 64 9.91 3.47 -2.15
C LEU A 64 8.47 3.65 -1.62
N PHE A 65 7.48 3.24 -2.41
CA PHE A 65 6.08 3.22 -2.00
C PHE A 65 5.88 2.32 -0.77
N PHE A 66 6.39 1.09 -0.77
CA PHE A 66 6.22 0.17 0.36
C PHE A 66 6.99 0.61 1.61
N TYR A 67 8.05 1.40 1.46
CA TYR A 67 8.76 2.03 2.58
C TYR A 67 7.99 3.19 3.23
N ALA A 68 7.11 3.86 2.47
CA ALA A 68 6.35 5.00 2.97
C ALA A 68 5.33 4.64 4.05
N ALA A 69 4.83 5.65 4.77
CA ALA A 69 3.76 5.45 5.75
C ALA A 69 2.47 4.90 5.08
N PRO A 70 1.70 4.01 5.73
CA PRO A 70 0.47 3.45 5.16
C PRO A 70 -0.56 4.47 4.67
N SER A 71 -0.64 5.64 5.33
CA SER A 71 -1.50 6.75 4.90
C SER A 71 -1.06 7.33 3.56
N LEU A 72 0.24 7.58 3.39
CA LEU A 72 0.81 8.06 2.15
C LEU A 72 0.69 7.02 1.03
N GLN A 73 0.87 5.74 1.36
CA GLN A 73 0.62 4.64 0.41
C GLN A 73 -0.81 4.69 -0.13
N MET A 74 -1.81 4.82 0.73
CA MET A 74 -3.20 4.88 0.26
C MET A 74 -3.53 6.18 -0.49
N GLN A 75 -2.89 7.29 -0.16
CA GLN A 75 -2.97 8.51 -0.96
C GLN A 75 -2.38 8.30 -2.36
N TYR A 76 -1.17 7.74 -2.45
CA TYR A 76 -0.51 7.43 -3.71
C TYR A 76 -1.32 6.46 -4.55
N PHE A 77 -1.76 5.36 -3.95
CA PHE A 77 -2.58 4.35 -4.61
C PHE A 77 -3.81 4.98 -5.26
N GLN A 78 -4.60 5.74 -4.51
CA GLN A 78 -5.80 6.39 -5.04
C GLN A 78 -5.49 7.43 -6.11
N THR A 79 -4.37 8.16 -5.98
CA THR A 79 -3.94 9.16 -6.98
C THR A 79 -3.51 8.50 -8.29
N VAL A 80 -2.71 7.43 -8.22
CA VAL A 80 -2.24 6.69 -9.40
C VAL A 80 -3.36 5.92 -10.06
N THR A 81 -4.25 5.31 -9.28
CA THR A 81 -5.32 4.45 -9.80
C THR A 81 -6.60 5.19 -10.17
N GLY A 82 -6.78 6.42 -9.68
CA GLY A 82 -8.07 7.12 -9.75
C GLY A 82 -9.15 6.52 -8.83
N ALA A 83 -8.85 5.44 -8.10
CA ALA A 83 -9.80 4.79 -7.23
C ALA A 83 -10.15 5.69 -6.03
N LYS A 84 -11.44 5.94 -5.82
CA LYS A 84 -11.93 6.69 -4.65
C LYS A 84 -12.41 5.72 -3.59
N LEU A 85 -11.57 5.47 -2.59
CA LEU A 85 -11.89 4.60 -1.45
C LEU A 85 -12.39 5.46 -0.29
N SER A 86 -13.36 4.93 0.47
CA SER A 86 -13.89 5.61 1.64
C SER A 86 -12.86 5.69 2.77
N GLU A 87 -12.84 6.80 3.51
CA GLU A 87 -11.93 7.01 4.65
C GLU A 87 -12.01 5.89 5.70
N ASP A 88 -13.20 5.36 5.99
CA ASP A 88 -13.39 4.23 6.91
C ASP A 88 -12.62 2.98 6.45
N LEU A 89 -12.66 2.69 5.15
CA LEU A 89 -11.99 1.52 4.58
C LEU A 89 -10.47 1.69 4.57
N VAL A 90 -10.01 2.89 4.24
CA VAL A 90 -8.60 3.27 4.28
C VAL A 90 -8.08 3.20 5.73
N GLY A 91 -8.83 3.73 6.70
CA GLY A 91 -8.49 3.68 8.11
C GLY A 91 -8.38 2.25 8.63
N LYS A 92 -9.35 1.39 8.31
CA LYS A 92 -9.29 -0.05 8.66
C LYS A 92 -8.07 -0.73 8.06
N TRP A 93 -7.75 -0.45 6.80
CA TRP A 93 -6.54 -1.01 6.18
C TRP A 93 -5.25 -0.56 6.88
N ILE A 94 -5.15 0.72 7.24
CA ILE A 94 -4.00 1.25 7.97
C ILE A 94 -3.86 0.58 9.35
N GLU A 95 -4.97 0.43 10.09
CA GLU A 95 -4.99 -0.28 11.38
C GLU A 95 -4.55 -1.74 11.25
N LEU A 96 -5.01 -2.45 10.20
CA LEU A 96 -4.61 -3.83 9.93
C LEU A 96 -3.11 -3.94 9.63
N LYS A 97 -2.55 -3.00 8.86
CA LYS A 97 -1.11 -2.93 8.59
C LYS A 97 -0.33 -2.66 9.88
N ALA A 98 -0.79 -1.72 10.71
CA ALA A 98 -0.17 -1.41 11.99
C ALA A 98 -0.22 -2.62 12.95
N THR A 99 -1.34 -3.34 12.98
CA THR A 99 -1.45 -4.59 13.76
C THR A 99 -0.48 -5.65 13.27
N ARG A 100 -0.36 -5.88 11.95
CA ARG A 100 0.62 -6.83 11.39
C ARG A 100 2.06 -6.43 11.76
N ASP A 101 2.39 -5.15 11.66
CA ASP A 101 3.69 -4.59 12.04
C ASP A 101 4.03 -4.95 13.50
N ILE A 102 3.10 -4.70 14.42
CA ILE A 102 3.28 -5.03 15.84
C ILE A 102 3.40 -6.53 16.10
N ILE A 103 2.60 -7.36 15.45
CA ILE A 103 2.69 -8.79 15.73
C ILE A 103 4.02 -9.38 15.20
N VAL A 104 4.50 -8.89 14.05
CA VAL A 104 5.77 -9.36 13.47
C VAL A 104 6.98 -8.79 14.21
N HIS A 105 6.95 -7.52 14.61
CA HIS A 105 8.14 -6.81 15.08
C HIS A 105 8.15 -6.50 16.58
N ASN A 106 7.00 -6.57 17.26
CA ASN A 106 6.90 -6.22 18.68
C ASN A 106 6.11 -7.27 19.49
N SER A 107 6.13 -8.52 19.04
CA SER A 107 5.49 -9.69 19.71
C SER A 107 4.02 -9.48 20.08
N GLY A 108 3.30 -8.67 19.30
CA GLY A 108 1.89 -8.39 19.55
C GLY A 108 1.63 -7.31 20.61
N VAL A 109 2.66 -6.69 21.18
CA VAL A 109 2.52 -5.62 22.18
C VAL A 109 2.43 -4.27 21.48
N ALA A 110 1.37 -3.50 21.73
CA ALA A 110 1.19 -2.18 21.17
C ALA A 110 2.30 -1.22 21.64
N ASN A 111 2.71 -0.34 20.74
CA ASN A 111 3.68 0.71 21.03
C ASN A 111 3.22 2.07 20.47
N SER A 112 3.95 3.14 20.78
CA SER A 112 3.68 4.48 20.26
C SER A 112 3.50 4.56 18.73
N LYS A 113 4.28 3.79 17.94
CA LYS A 113 4.14 3.75 16.47
C LYS A 113 2.81 3.12 16.04
N TYR A 114 2.32 2.11 16.76
CA TYR A 114 0.99 1.55 16.50
C TYR A 114 -0.10 2.58 16.81
N LEU A 115 -0.04 3.22 17.97
CA LEU A 115 -1.01 4.22 18.38
C LEU A 115 -1.09 5.38 17.38
N GLU A 116 0.06 5.85 16.90
CA GLU A 116 0.16 6.87 15.86
C GLU A 116 -0.51 6.42 14.55
N LYS A 117 -0.17 5.23 14.05
CA LYS A 117 -0.71 4.70 12.79
C LYS A 117 -2.21 4.39 12.89
N ALA A 118 -2.65 3.75 13.97
CA ALA A 118 -4.03 3.30 14.16
C ALA A 118 -4.97 4.45 14.56
N GLY A 119 -4.46 5.48 15.24
CA GLY A 119 -5.22 6.66 15.64
C GLY A 119 -6.51 6.30 16.37
N LYS A 120 -7.65 6.78 15.86
CA LYS A 120 -8.99 6.53 16.44
C LYS A 120 -9.42 5.06 16.42
N LEU A 121 -8.74 4.22 15.64
CA LEU A 121 -9.01 2.78 15.53
C LEU A 121 -8.07 1.94 16.41
N ALA A 122 -7.20 2.56 17.21
CA ALA A 122 -6.35 1.84 18.15
C ALA A 122 -7.18 1.01 19.13
N ARG A 123 -6.73 -0.23 19.40
CA ARG A 123 -7.47 -1.24 20.19
C ARG A 123 -6.82 -1.61 21.52
N ALA A 124 -5.64 -1.06 21.79
CA ALA A 124 -4.86 -1.28 22.99
C ALA A 124 -4.04 -0.01 23.29
N GLN A 125 -3.60 0.16 24.53
CA GLN A 125 -2.71 1.24 24.96
C GLN A 125 -1.23 0.84 24.80
N ASP A 126 -0.32 1.79 25.02
CA ASP A 126 1.12 1.56 24.96
C ASP A 126 1.54 0.48 25.98
N GLY A 127 2.27 -0.54 25.52
CA GLY A 127 2.69 -1.67 26.35
C GLY A 127 1.63 -2.76 26.56
N GLU A 128 0.41 -2.62 26.06
CA GLU A 128 -0.64 -3.64 26.14
C GLU A 128 -0.58 -4.63 24.97
N ALA A 129 -0.92 -5.90 25.22
CA ALA A 129 -1.06 -6.88 24.15
C ALA A 129 -2.27 -6.55 23.26
N LEU A 130 -2.07 -6.54 21.93
CA LEU A 130 -3.15 -6.34 20.98
C LEU A 130 -4.12 -7.55 21.01
N PRO A 131 -5.42 -7.33 21.27
CA PRO A 131 -6.38 -8.42 21.30
C PRO A 131 -6.66 -8.91 19.89
N ILE A 132 -6.28 -10.15 19.55
CA ILE A 132 -6.63 -10.79 18.26
C ILE A 132 -7.73 -11.81 18.51
N THR A 133 -8.97 -11.33 18.61
CA THR A 133 -10.14 -12.19 18.80
C THR A 133 -10.60 -12.78 17.47
N ASP A 134 -11.38 -13.87 17.51
CA ASP A 134 -11.99 -14.46 16.31
C ASP A 134 -12.84 -13.45 15.53
N ARG A 135 -13.56 -12.59 16.27
CA ARG A 135 -14.33 -11.49 15.67
C ARG A 135 -13.42 -10.52 14.93
N TYR A 136 -12.33 -10.08 15.55
CA TYR A 136 -11.37 -9.18 14.90
C TYR A 136 -10.77 -9.84 13.66
N PHE A 137 -10.42 -11.12 13.73
CA PHE A 137 -9.90 -11.85 12.59
C PHE A 137 -10.91 -11.93 11.43
N ALA A 138 -12.18 -12.21 11.72
CA ALA A 138 -13.24 -12.22 10.71
C ALA A 138 -13.44 -10.82 10.08
N ASP A 139 -13.48 -9.77 10.91
CA ASP A 139 -13.62 -8.38 10.47
C ASP A 139 -12.43 -7.92 9.62
N ALA A 140 -11.22 -8.36 9.97
CA ALA A 140 -9.99 -8.12 9.20
C ALA A 140 -10.08 -8.72 7.79
N ILE A 141 -10.50 -9.99 7.68
CA ILE A 141 -10.69 -10.68 6.40
C ILE A 141 -11.75 -9.98 5.55
N SER A 142 -12.88 -9.60 6.17
CA SER A 142 -13.95 -8.86 5.50
C SER A 142 -13.48 -7.51 4.97
N SER A 143 -12.71 -6.78 5.76
CA SER A 143 -12.16 -5.46 5.41
C SER A 143 -11.15 -5.57 4.26
N MET A 144 -10.26 -6.58 4.29
CA MET A 144 -9.32 -6.86 3.20
C MET A 144 -10.02 -7.21 1.89
N LYS A 145 -11.05 -8.07 1.94
CA LYS A 145 -11.89 -8.38 0.77
C LYS A 145 -12.57 -7.13 0.21
N SER A 146 -13.11 -6.29 1.10
CA SER A 146 -13.76 -5.04 0.73
C SER A 146 -12.80 -4.06 0.07
N LEU A 147 -11.57 -3.96 0.56
CA LEU A 147 -10.52 -3.12 -0.03
C LEU A 147 -10.21 -3.56 -1.46
N VAL A 148 -9.92 -4.85 -1.66
CA VAL A 148 -9.63 -5.42 -2.97
C VAL A 148 -10.80 -5.24 -3.93
N GLY A 149 -12.02 -5.60 -3.51
CA GLY A 149 -13.22 -5.51 -4.36
C GLY A 149 -13.57 -4.08 -4.75
N LYS A 150 -13.48 -3.12 -3.82
CA LYS A 150 -13.78 -1.72 -4.12
C LYS A 150 -12.68 -1.06 -4.96
N ALA A 151 -11.41 -1.36 -4.69
CA ALA A 151 -10.30 -0.84 -5.48
C ALA A 151 -10.39 -1.30 -6.94
N THR A 152 -10.56 -2.61 -7.16
CA THR A 152 -10.69 -3.18 -8.51
C THR A 152 -11.90 -2.63 -9.26
N SER A 153 -13.06 -2.55 -8.60
CA SER A 153 -14.27 -1.96 -9.19
C SER A 153 -14.08 -0.50 -9.58
N ALA A 154 -13.43 0.30 -8.72
CA ALA A 154 -13.17 1.72 -8.99
C ALA A 154 -12.20 1.92 -10.16
N ILE A 155 -11.14 1.10 -10.24
CA ILE A 155 -10.17 1.14 -11.35
C ILE A 155 -10.85 0.80 -12.68
N GLN A 156 -11.70 -0.23 -12.71
CA GLN A 156 -12.43 -0.61 -13.93
C GLN A 156 -13.36 0.50 -14.45
N VAL A 157 -13.91 1.32 -13.55
CA VAL A 157 -14.74 2.48 -13.93
C VAL A 157 -13.88 3.62 -14.47
N ASP A 158 -12.69 3.84 -13.92
CA ASP A 158 -11.75 4.86 -14.41
C ASP A 158 -11.22 4.52 -15.81
N LEU A 159 -10.82 3.27 -16.04
CA LEU A 159 -10.28 2.82 -17.32
C LEU A 159 -11.29 2.84 -18.48
N LYS A 160 -12.58 2.95 -18.20
CA LYS A 160 -13.66 3.03 -19.21
C LYS A 160 -13.97 4.46 -19.66
N LYS A 161 -13.34 5.47 -19.06
CA LYS A 161 -13.49 6.89 -19.41
C LYS A 161 -12.37 7.33 -20.33
#